data_AF-A0A497HLI1-F1
#
_entry.id   AF-A0A497HLI1-F1
#
_cell.length_a   1.000
_cell.length_b   1.000
_cell.length_c   1.000
_cell.angle_alpha   90.00
_cell.angle_beta   90.00
_cell.angle_gamma   90.00
#
_symmetry.space_group_name_H-M   'P 1'
#
loop_
_entity.id
_entity.type
_entity.pdbx_description
1 polymer ?
#
loop_
_entity_poly.entity_id
_entity_poly.type
_entity_poly.pdbx_seq_one_letter_code
_entity_poly.pdbx_strand_id
1 'polypeptide(L)'
;MTHEHGKMPPLLEHAWHEFEHEQTPERAAWFLIMMVFHKENIYWDDKEKRIKCAAEVYDSSWKDKMEKVTEVLGIKTWEEFVKVKNKYNLTQY
;
A
#
# COMPACT_ATOMS: atom_id res chain seq x y z
N MET A 1 -9.07 28.18 -5.21
CA MET A 1 -8.82 26.98 -4.40
C MET A 1 -7.69 26.23 -5.08
N THR A 2 -6.48 26.36 -4.55
CA THR A 2 -5.29 25.68 -5.07
C THR A 2 -5.41 24.19 -4.80
N HIS A 3 -5.62 23.39 -5.85
CA HIS A 3 -5.40 21.96 -5.77
C HIS A 3 -3.89 21.73 -5.60
N GLU A 4 -3.47 21.45 -4.37
CA GLU A 4 -2.12 20.96 -4.09
C GLU A 4 -2.00 19.53 -4.62
N HIS A 5 -1.76 19.40 -5.93
CA HIS A 5 -1.32 18.15 -6.52
C HIS A 5 0.09 17.82 -6.01
N GLY A 6 0.25 16.65 -5.37
CA GLY A 6 1.54 15.95 -5.34
C GLY A 6 2.15 15.65 -3.97
N LYS A 7 1.47 15.84 -2.84
CA LYS A 7 2.01 15.43 -1.53
C LYS A 7 1.13 14.37 -0.86
N MET A 8 1.77 13.28 -0.47
CA MET A 8 1.20 12.24 0.36
C MET A 8 0.71 12.86 1.68
N PRO A 9 -0.44 12.45 2.24
CA PRO A 9 -0.87 12.92 3.54
C PRO A 9 0.22 12.66 4.60
N PRO A 10 0.43 13.56 5.59
CA PRO A 10 1.57 13.45 6.52
C PRO A 10 1.68 12.12 7.26
N LEU A 11 0.54 11.51 7.63
CA LEU A 11 0.54 10.19 8.30
C LEU A 11 0.94 9.05 7.35
N LEU A 12 0.55 9.14 6.08
CA LEU A 12 0.92 8.16 5.07
C LEU A 12 2.39 8.32 4.67
N GLU A 13 2.89 9.57 4.60
CA GLU A 13 4.30 9.88 4.37
C GLU A 13 5.18 9.35 5.51
N HIS A 14 4.76 9.57 6.77
CA HIS A 14 5.43 9.01 7.94
C HIS A 14 5.45 7.48 7.92
N ALA A 15 4.34 6.83 7.58
CA ALA A 15 4.29 5.38 7.47
C ALA A 15 5.20 4.84 6.36
N TRP A 16 5.30 5.54 5.23
CA TRP A 16 6.24 5.22 4.18
C TRP A 16 7.69 5.36 4.67
N HIS A 17 8.04 6.46 5.31
CA HIS A 17 9.39 6.69 5.84
C HIS A 17 9.82 5.62 6.86
N GLU A 18 8.93 5.25 7.79
CA GLU A 18 9.18 4.17 8.75
C GLU A 18 9.42 2.82 8.04
N PHE A 19 8.67 2.53 6.98
CA PHE A 19 8.87 1.34 6.17
C PHE A 19 10.18 1.37 5.38
N GLU A 20 10.58 2.53 4.84
CA GLU A 20 11.86 2.64 4.13
C GLU A 20 13.06 2.48 5.05
N HIS A 21 12.94 2.99 6.28
CA HIS A 21 13.96 2.81 7.31
C HIS A 21 14.07 1.35 7.76
N GLU A 22 12.93 0.66 7.93
CA GLU A 22 12.88 -0.73 8.38
C GLU A 22 11.86 -1.54 7.55
N GLN A 23 12.38 -2.28 6.57
CA GLN A 23 11.58 -3.03 5.59
C GLN A 23 11.07 -4.36 6.15
N THR A 24 10.21 -4.31 7.17
CA THR A 24 9.57 -5.47 7.79
C THR A 24 8.12 -5.63 7.33
N PRO A 25 7.55 -6.85 7.38
CA PRO A 25 6.14 -7.09 7.06
C PRO A 25 5.18 -6.23 7.89
N GLU A 26 5.49 -5.97 9.16
CA GLU A 26 4.69 -5.14 10.06
C GLU A 26 4.63 -3.69 9.59
N ARG A 27 5.77 -3.12 9.14
CA ARG A 27 5.83 -1.75 8.63
C ARG A 27 5.18 -1.62 7.26
N ALA A 28 5.36 -2.63 6.39
CA ALA A 28 4.65 -2.71 5.11
C ALA A 28 3.12 -2.76 5.33
N ALA A 29 2.65 -3.57 6.27
CA ALA A 29 1.24 -3.65 6.62
C ALA A 29 0.72 -2.33 7.22
N TRP A 30 1.51 -1.68 8.09
CA TRP A 30 1.17 -0.36 8.63
C TRP A 30 0.98 0.69 7.53
N PHE A 31 1.85 0.70 6.52
CA PHE A 31 1.69 1.57 5.36
C PHE A 31 0.38 1.30 4.63
N LEU A 32 0.03 0.03 4.36
CA LEU A 32 -1.26 -0.33 3.77
C LEU A 32 -2.47 0.10 4.63
N ILE A 33 -2.37 -0.01 5.97
CA ILE A 33 -3.42 0.47 6.88
C ILE A 33 -3.61 1.98 6.71
N MET A 34 -2.53 2.76 6.63
CA MET A 34 -2.61 4.20 6.41
C MET A 34 -3.19 4.55 5.04
N MET A 35 -2.86 3.79 3.99
CA MET A 35 -3.48 3.99 2.66
C MET A 35 -4.99 3.82 2.75
N VAL A 36 -5.43 2.72 3.35
CA VAL A 36 -6.85 2.43 3.57
C VAL A 36 -7.51 3.50 4.44
N PHE A 37 -6.87 3.93 5.53
CA PHE A 37 -7.35 5.01 6.40
C PHE A 37 -7.59 6.31 5.61
N HIS A 38 -6.70 6.62 4.66
CA HIS A 38 -6.82 7.75 3.74
C HIS A 38 -7.74 7.52 2.54
N LYS A 39 -8.57 6.46 2.56
CA LYS A 39 -9.54 6.10 1.50
C LYS A 39 -8.90 5.75 0.16
N GLU A 40 -7.64 5.34 0.16
CA GLU A 40 -6.99 4.79 -1.03
C GLU A 40 -7.46 3.36 -1.27
N ASN A 41 -7.76 3.02 -2.53
CA ASN A 41 -8.21 1.69 -2.92
C ASN A 41 -7.01 0.81 -3.23
N ILE A 42 -6.72 -0.16 -2.36
CA ILE A 42 -5.71 -1.19 -2.57
C ILE A 42 -6.35 -2.51 -3.02
N TYR A 43 -5.73 -3.18 -3.98
CA TYR A 43 -6.26 -4.43 -4.54
C TYR A 43 -5.14 -5.34 -5.03
N TRP A 44 -5.41 -6.64 -5.12
CA TRP A 44 -4.52 -7.61 -5.75
C TRP A 44 -4.68 -7.58 -7.26
N ASP A 45 -3.57 -7.48 -7.99
CA ASP A 45 -3.51 -7.66 -9.43
C ASP A 45 -2.97 -9.06 -9.74
N ASP A 46 -3.85 -9.93 -10.25
CA ASP A 46 -3.47 -11.32 -10.53
C ASP A 46 -2.56 -11.47 -11.76
N LYS A 47 -2.54 -10.49 -12.66
CA LYS A 47 -1.66 -10.53 -13.84
C LYS A 47 -0.24 -10.14 -13.47
N GLU A 48 -0.08 -9.09 -12.67
CA GLU A 48 1.22 -8.61 -12.20
C GLU A 48 1.69 -9.30 -10.91
N LYS A 49 0.84 -10.11 -10.29
CA LYS A 49 1.10 -10.85 -9.03
C LYS A 49 1.59 -9.92 -7.91
N ARG A 50 0.94 -8.77 -7.76
CA ARG A 50 1.27 -7.78 -6.73
C ARG A 50 0.07 -6.99 -6.22
N ILE A 51 0.25 -6.31 -5.10
CA ILE A 51 -0.69 -5.29 -4.63
C ILE A 51 -0.53 -4.05 -5.51
N LYS A 52 -1.66 -3.44 -5.90
CA LYS A 52 -1.75 -2.15 -6.58
C LYS A 52 -2.62 -1.19 -5.79
N CYS A 53 -2.46 0.10 -6.04
CA CYS A 53 -3.41 1.12 -5.60
C CYS A 53 -4.04 1.85 -6.79
N ALA A 54 -5.16 2.53 -6.57
CA ALA A 54 -5.83 3.30 -7.62
C ALA A 54 -4.99 4.50 -8.06
N ALA A 55 -4.18 5.07 -7.16
CA ALA A 55 -3.28 6.18 -7.47
C ALA A 55 -2.27 5.89 -8.60
N GLU A 56 -1.88 4.63 -8.80
CA GLU A 56 -1.00 4.22 -9.92
C GLU A 56 -1.55 4.62 -11.30
N VAL A 57 -2.86 4.81 -11.45
CA VAL A 57 -3.49 5.19 -12.72
C VAL A 57 -3.08 6.58 -13.18
N TYR A 58 -2.84 7.51 -12.25
CA TYR A 58 -2.51 8.91 -12.54
C TYR A 58 -1.14 9.35 -12.01
N ASP A 59 -0.51 8.56 -11.14
CA ASP A 59 0.83 8.80 -10.60
C ASP A 59 1.65 7.51 -10.56
N SER A 60 2.55 7.35 -11.52
CA SER A 60 3.39 6.17 -11.66
C SER A 60 4.39 6.00 -10.51
N SER A 61 4.63 7.03 -9.69
CA SER A 61 5.56 6.93 -8.54
C SER A 61 5.06 6.00 -7.43
N TRP A 62 3.78 5.61 -7.48
CA TRP A 62 3.21 4.61 -6.57
C TRP A 62 3.61 3.19 -6.92
N LYS A 63 3.89 2.92 -8.20
CA LYS A 63 4.19 1.57 -8.67
C LYS A 63 5.36 0.96 -7.88
N ASP A 64 6.49 1.67 -7.84
CA ASP A 64 7.70 1.20 -7.15
C ASP A 64 7.45 0.99 -5.64
N LYS A 65 6.62 1.84 -5.02
CA LYS A 65 6.24 1.71 -3.60
C LYS A 65 5.43 0.45 -3.37
N MET A 66 4.44 0.19 -4.22
CA MET A 66 3.54 -0.95 -4.10
C MET A 66 4.23 -2.28 -4.44
N GLU A 67 5.16 -2.28 -5.40
CA GLU A 67 6.03 -3.43 -5.69
C GLU A 67 6.88 -3.80 -4.46
N LYS A 68 7.55 -2.81 -3.87
CA LYS A 68 8.38 -3.01 -2.67
C LYS A 68 7.57 -3.52 -1.47
N VAL A 69 6.38 -2.95 -1.24
CA VAL A 69 5.47 -3.39 -0.16
C VAL A 69 5.00 -4.83 -0.39
N THR A 70 4.66 -5.18 -1.63
CA THR A 70 4.24 -6.55 -1.98
C THR A 70 5.37 -7.55 -1.71
N GLU A 71 6.59 -7.21 -2.14
CA GLU A 71 7.76 -8.05 -1.96
C GLU A 71 8.06 -8.32 -0.48
N VAL A 72 8.08 -7.27 0.35
CA VAL A 72 8.34 -7.39 1.79
C VAL A 72 7.24 -8.19 2.51
N LEU A 73 5.99 -8.05 2.09
CA LEU A 73 4.89 -8.86 2.62
C LEU A 73 4.95 -10.33 2.16
N GLY A 74 5.79 -10.65 1.17
CA GLY A 74 5.98 -12.00 0.65
C GLY A 74 4.74 -12.55 -0.07
N ILE A 75 3.86 -11.69 -0.57
CA ILE A 75 2.59 -12.09 -1.19
C ILE A 75 2.83 -12.41 -2.67
N LYS A 76 2.47 -13.62 -3.07
CA LYS A 76 2.58 -14.14 -4.45
C LYS A 76 1.25 -14.60 -5.00
N THR A 77 0.26 -14.85 -4.14
CA THR A 77 -1.08 -15.29 -4.56
C THR A 77 -2.20 -14.47 -3.93
N TRP A 78 -3.38 -14.58 -4.54
CA TRP A 78 -4.62 -14.01 -4.00
C TRP A 78 -4.91 -14.50 -2.57
N GLU A 79 -4.70 -15.79 -2.29
CA GLU A 79 -4.95 -16.37 -0.97
C GLU A 79 -4.02 -15.77 0.09
N GLU A 80 -2.76 -15.52 -0.25
CA GLU A 80 -1.81 -14.85 0.63
C GLU A 80 -2.21 -13.39 0.86
N PHE A 81 -2.66 -12.69 -0.18
CA PHE A 81 -3.20 -11.33 -0.05
C PHE A 81 -4.40 -11.30 0.90
N VAL A 82 -5.35 -12.24 0.75
CA VAL A 82 -6.53 -12.35 1.63
C VAL A 82 -6.11 -12.62 3.08
N LYS A 83 -5.11 -13.48 3.31
CA LYS A 83 -4.58 -13.74 4.66
C LYS A 83 -4.02 -12.47 5.30
N VAL A 84 -3.22 -11.69 4.56
CA VAL A 84 -2.68 -10.41 5.04
C VAL A 84 -3.79 -9.39 5.30
N LYS A 85 -4.74 -9.27 4.36
CA LYS A 85 -5.92 -8.40 4.49
C LYS A 85 -6.70 -8.69 5.77
N ASN A 86 -6.90 -9.96 6.10
CA ASN A 86 -7.61 -10.38 7.31
C ASN A 86 -6.74 -10.19 8.57
N LYS A 87 -5.45 -10.56 8.51
CA LYS A 87 -4.50 -10.41 9.65
C LYS A 87 -4.41 -8.97 10.14
N TYR A 88 -4.39 -8.02 9.23
CA TYR A 88 -4.22 -6.59 9.53
C TYR A 88 -5.52 -5.76 9.40
N ASN A 89 -6.66 -6.42 9.22
CA ASN A 89 -7.97 -5.77 9.06
C ASN A 89 -7.98 -4.65 8.00
N LEU A 90 -7.46 -4.92 6.81
CA LEU A 90 -7.38 -3.96 5.70
C LEU A 90 -8.72 -3.79 4.96
N THR A 91 -9.83 -4.32 5.48
CA THR A 91 -11.19 -4.08 4.98
C THR A 91 -11.71 -2.72 5.45
N GLN A 92 -12.14 -1.86 4.52
CA GLN A 92 -13.02 -0.75 4.87
C GLN A 92 -14.45 -1.28 5.02
N TYR A 93 -15.11 -0.90 6.11
CA TYR A 93 -16.57 -0.92 6.24
C TYR A 93 -17.13 0.44 5.77
#